data_AF-A0A0F2QMF6-F1
#
_entry.id   AF-A0A0F2QMF6-F1
#
_cell.length_a   1.000
_cell.length_b   1.000
_cell.length_c   1.000
_cell.angle_alpha   90.00
_cell.angle_beta   90.00
_cell.angle_gamma   90.00
#
_symmetry.space_group_name_H-M   'P 1'
#
loop_
_entity.id
_entity.type
_entity.pdbx_description
1 polymer ?
#
loop_
_entity_poly.entity_id
_entity_poly.type
_entity_poly.pdbx_seq_one_letter_code
_entity_poly.pdbx_strand_id
1 'polypeptide(L)'
;MAATKPSLKKLVALKRQRAEQVLLSVQQELTALMTELKRLEAEFATLNGEGGGIEAHILSYEHGFSQRQIWAIQACRAKISEKEGEYFTAREALKKAFDSEERLRREGERP
;
A
#
# COMPACT_ATOMS: atom_id res chain seq x y z
N MET A 1 -2.91 24.05 35.59
CA MET A 1 -3.37 22.66 35.43
C MET A 1 -2.20 21.83 34.92
N ALA A 2 -1.60 21.01 35.78
CA ALA A 2 -0.44 20.19 35.40
C ALA A 2 -0.92 19.04 34.51
N ALA A 3 -0.49 19.02 33.25
CA ALA A 3 -0.72 17.90 32.36
C ALA A 3 0.00 16.67 32.95
N THR A 4 -0.74 15.81 33.64
CA THR A 4 -0.24 14.57 34.21
C THR A 4 0.41 13.77 33.08
N LYS A 5 1.72 13.52 33.17
CA LYS A 5 2.46 12.77 32.15
C LYS A 5 1.70 11.45 31.88
N PRO A 6 1.34 11.15 30.62
CA PRO A 6 0.60 9.93 30.32
C PRO A 6 1.44 8.73 30.76
N SER A 7 0.78 7.75 31.40
CA SER A 7 1.46 6.53 31.84
C SER A 7 2.07 5.81 30.65
N LEU A 8 3.24 5.17 30.85
CA LEU A 8 3.96 4.45 29.78
C LEU A 8 3.06 3.45 29.05
N LYS A 9 2.13 2.79 29.77
CA LYS A 9 1.11 1.89 29.20
C LYS A 9 0.20 2.61 28.19
N LYS A 10 -0.33 3.79 28.53
CA LYS A 10 -1.17 4.59 27.62
C LYS A 10 -0.40 5.04 26.38
N LEU A 11 0.86 5.42 26.55
CA LEU A 11 1.71 5.87 25.44
C LEU A 11 2.02 4.74 24.45
N VAL A 12 2.25 3.51 24.94
CA VAL A 12 2.48 2.34 24.08
C VAL A 12 1.19 1.89 23.38
N ALA A 13 0.05 1.89 24.08
CA ALA A 13 -1.25 1.62 23.46
C ALA A 13 -1.56 2.60 22.30
N LEU A 14 -1.30 3.90 22.50
CA LEU A 14 -1.44 4.91 21.45
C LEU A 14 -0.49 4.68 20.27
N LYS A 15 0.76 4.26 20.54
CA LYS A 15 1.72 3.92 19.47
C LYS A 15 1.26 2.71 18.66
N ARG A 16 0.71 1.68 19.31
CA ARG A 16 0.14 0.53 18.65
C ARG A 16 -1.06 0.91 17.77
N GLN A 17 -2.02 1.64 18.32
CA GLN A 17 -3.17 2.13 17.58
C GLN A 17 -2.75 2.92 16.33
N ARG A 18 -1.74 3.78 16.45
CA ARG A 18 -1.19 4.52 15.31
C ARG A 18 -0.53 3.60 14.28
N ALA A 19 0.22 2.59 14.71
CA ALA A 19 0.82 1.62 13.80
C ALA A 19 -0.24 0.78 13.06
N GLU A 20 -1.33 0.40 13.73
CA GLU A 20 -2.48 -0.29 13.11
C GLU A 20 -3.17 0.59 12.06
N GLN A 21 -3.39 1.87 12.36
CA GLN A 21 -3.96 2.82 11.40
C GLN A 21 -3.07 3.01 10.16
N VAL A 22 -1.76 3.12 10.36
CA VAL A 22 -0.80 3.23 9.24
C VAL A 22 -0.83 1.98 8.38
N LEU A 23 -0.82 0.79 8.99
CA LEU A 23 -0.90 -0.47 8.25
C LEU A 23 -2.19 -0.56 7.42
N LEU A 24 -3.33 -0.18 8.00
CA LEU A 24 -4.62 -0.18 7.32
C LEU A 24 -4.62 0.79 6.12
N SER A 25 -4.08 2.00 6.30
CA SER A 25 -3.97 2.99 5.22
C SER A 25 -3.15 2.46 4.05
N VAL A 26 -1.96 1.92 4.33
CA VAL A 26 -1.08 1.37 3.29
C VAL A 26 -1.73 0.17 2.59
N GLN A 27 -2.44 -0.67 3.33
CA GLN A 27 -3.16 -1.82 2.75
C GLN A 27 -4.31 -1.38 1.82
N GLN A 28 -5.04 -0.32 2.18
CA GLN A 28 -6.09 0.25 1.33
C GLN A 28 -5.51 0.85 0.05
N GLU A 29 -4.42 1.60 0.16
CA GLU A 29 -3.72 2.18 -1.00
C GLU A 29 -3.17 1.10 -1.94
N LEU A 30 -2.58 0.03 -1.39
CA LEU A 30 -2.09 -1.10 -2.17
C LEU A 30 -3.24 -1.80 -2.92
N THR A 31 -4.38 -2.01 -2.24
CA THR A 31 -5.58 -2.60 -2.85
C THR A 31 -6.13 -1.73 -3.99
N ALA A 32 -6.13 -0.40 -3.81
CA ALA A 32 -6.55 0.54 -4.84
C ALA A 32 -5.61 0.50 -6.06
N LEU A 33 -4.30 0.49 -5.84
CA LEU A 33 -3.31 0.39 -6.91
C LEU A 33 -3.40 -0.94 -7.67
N MET A 34 -3.62 -2.07 -6.97
CA MET A 34 -3.83 -3.36 -7.63
C MET A 34 -5.10 -3.38 -8.49
N THR A 35 -6.17 -2.75 -8.02
CA THR A 35 -7.41 -2.60 -8.80
C THR A 35 -7.18 -1.76 -10.05
N GLU A 36 -6.45 -0.66 -9.90
CA GLU A 36 -6.09 0.23 -11.01
C GLU A 36 -5.20 -0.48 -12.04
N LEU A 37 -4.22 -1.27 -11.58
CA LEU A 37 -3.38 -2.08 -12.46
C LEU A 37 -4.22 -3.04 -13.30
N LYS A 38 -5.16 -3.77 -12.66
CA LYS A 38 -6.07 -4.68 -13.37
C LYS A 38 -6.94 -3.95 -14.40
N ARG A 39 -7.40 -2.74 -14.07
CA ARG A 39 -8.14 -1.89 -15.02
C ARG A 39 -7.29 -1.53 -16.23
N LEU A 40 -6.06 -1.06 -16.01
CA LEU A 40 -5.12 -0.70 -17.09
C LEU A 40 -4.74 -1.91 -17.95
N GLU A 41 -4.55 -3.09 -17.35
CA GLU A 41 -4.27 -4.33 -18.07
C GLU A 41 -5.47 -4.80 -18.90
N ALA A 42 -6.69 -4.67 -18.38
CA ALA A 42 -7.91 -4.98 -19.11
C ALA A 42 -8.11 -4.02 -20.31
N GLU A 43 -7.91 -2.71 -20.10
CA GLU A 43 -7.96 -1.71 -21.18
C GLU A 43 -6.89 -1.95 -22.25
N PHE A 44 -5.70 -2.38 -21.85
CA PHE A 44 -4.67 -2.75 -22.81
C PHE A 44 -5.01 -4.03 -23.59
N ALA A 45 -5.66 -5.01 -22.94
CA ALA A 45 -6.08 -6.24 -23.59
C ALA A 45 -7.22 -6.02 -24.61
N THR A 46 -8.17 -5.13 -24.32
CA THR A 46 -9.26 -4.82 -25.27
C THR A 46 -8.75 -4.13 -26.54
N LEU A 47 -7.67 -3.36 -26.45
CA LEU A 47 -7.03 -2.71 -27.60
C LEU A 47 -6.27 -3.69 -28.51
N ASN A 48 -5.73 -4.78 -27.94
CA ASN A 48 -5.02 -5.83 -28.67
C ASN A 48 -5.92 -7.01 -29.07
N GLY A 49 -7.19 -7.02 -28.66
CA GLY A 49 -8.16 -8.07 -28.96
C GLY A 49 -8.90 -7.85 -30.30
N GLU A 50 -9.57 -8.90 -30.78
CA GLU A 50 -10.20 -9.07 -32.11
C GLU A 50 -11.18 -7.95 -32.57
N GLY A 51 -11.55 -7.00 -31.70
CA GLY A 51 -12.43 -5.87 -32.04
C GLY A 51 -11.72 -4.62 -32.61
N GLY A 52 -10.40 -4.51 -32.50
CA GLY A 52 -9.65 -3.33 -32.95
C GLY A 52 -9.35 -3.28 -34.44
N GLY A 53 -9.38 -4.43 -35.14
CA GLY A 53 -8.90 -4.51 -36.51
C GLY A 53 -7.45 -4.03 -36.67
N ILE A 54 -6.97 -4.02 -37.92
CA ILE A 54 -5.64 -3.53 -38.25
C ILE A 54 -5.58 -2.00 -38.07
N GLU A 55 -6.67 -1.27 -38.30
CA GLU A 55 -6.71 0.19 -38.12
C GLU A 55 -6.51 0.66 -36.67
N ALA A 56 -7.09 0.02 -35.64
CA ALA A 56 -6.84 0.45 -34.25
C ALA A 56 -5.40 0.16 -33.82
N HIS A 57 -4.80 -0.91 -34.35
CA HIS A 57 -3.39 -1.22 -34.16
C HIS A 57 -2.48 -0.19 -34.84
N ILE A 58 -2.80 0.22 -36.07
CA ILE A 58 -2.05 1.26 -36.80
C ILE A 58 -2.18 2.61 -36.08
N LEU A 59 -3.39 3.04 -35.71
CA LEU A 59 -3.59 4.32 -35.00
C LEU A 59 -2.89 4.36 -33.63
N SER A 60 -2.92 3.26 -32.88
CA SER A 60 -2.28 3.21 -31.57
C SER A 60 -0.75 3.18 -31.65
N TYR A 61 -0.19 2.63 -32.74
CA TYR A 61 1.24 2.66 -33.05
C TYR A 61 1.68 4.04 -33.57
N GLU A 62 0.94 4.64 -34.52
CA GLU A 62 1.21 5.96 -35.09
C GLU A 62 1.12 7.10 -34.07
N HIS A 63 0.21 6.98 -33.09
CA HIS A 63 0.03 8.00 -32.06
C HIS A 63 0.70 7.68 -30.72
N GLY A 64 1.47 6.59 -30.62
CA GLY A 64 2.20 6.20 -29.40
C GLY A 64 1.30 5.89 -28.20
N PHE A 65 0.03 5.58 -28.43
CA PHE A 65 -0.96 5.33 -27.37
C PHE A 65 -0.67 4.03 -26.62
N SER A 66 -0.31 2.96 -27.34
CA SER A 66 0.08 1.67 -26.76
C SER A 66 1.33 1.79 -25.88
N GLN A 67 2.32 2.56 -26.32
CA GLN A 67 3.53 2.81 -25.55
C GLN A 67 3.27 3.61 -24.27
N ARG A 68 2.40 4.63 -24.34
CA ARG A 68 1.95 5.37 -23.14
C ARG A 68 1.23 4.46 -22.14
N GLN A 69 0.41 3.52 -22.63
CA GLN A 69 -0.32 2.60 -21.76
C GLN A 69 0.59 1.55 -21.12
N ILE A 70 1.59 1.05 -21.85
CA ILE A 70 2.66 0.21 -21.30
C ILE A 70 3.42 0.96 -20.20
N TRP A 71 3.78 2.22 -20.43
CA TRP A 71 4.43 3.05 -19.40
C TRP A 71 3.54 3.29 -18.19
N ALA A 72 2.24 3.52 -18.38
CA ALA A 72 1.29 3.65 -17.28
C ALA A 72 1.20 2.37 -16.44
N ILE A 73 1.15 1.20 -17.07
CA ILE A 73 1.18 -0.11 -16.41
C ILE A 73 2.50 -0.30 -15.64
N GLN A 74 3.64 0.00 -16.25
CA GLN A 74 4.95 -0.10 -15.60
C GLN A 74 5.08 0.85 -14.41
N ALA A 75 4.63 2.09 -14.55
CA ALA A 75 4.62 3.06 -13.46
C ALA A 75 3.69 2.62 -12.32
N CYS A 76 2.53 2.04 -12.63
CA CYS A 76 1.62 1.48 -11.64
C CYS A 76 2.26 0.31 -10.88
N ARG A 77 2.92 -0.62 -11.59
CA ARG A 77 3.68 -1.73 -10.98
C ARG A 77 4.82 -1.25 -10.08
N ALA A 78 5.55 -0.22 -10.49
CA ALA A 78 6.61 0.38 -9.67
C ALA A 78 6.03 0.96 -8.36
N LYS A 79 4.92 1.69 -8.44
CA LYS A 79 4.22 2.22 -7.25
C LYS A 79 3.71 1.12 -6.32
N ILE A 80 3.22 0.00 -6.88
CA ILE A 80 2.81 -1.17 -6.08
C ILE A 80 4.02 -1.73 -5.33
N SER A 81 5.15 -1.92 -6.01
CA SER A 81 6.37 -2.45 -5.37
C SER A 81 6.89 -1.54 -4.26
N GLU A 82 6.84 -0.22 -4.46
CA GLU A 82 7.17 0.77 -3.41
C GLU A 82 6.23 0.64 -2.21
N LYS A 83 4.91 0.56 -2.46
CA LYS A 83 3.88 0.41 -1.41
C LYS A 83 3.95 -0.93 -0.69
N GLU A 84 4.38 -2.00 -1.35
CA GLU A 84 4.68 -3.28 -0.70
C GLU A 84 5.84 -3.16 0.29
N GLY A 85 6.87 -2.37 -0.07
CA GLY A 85 7.95 -2.01 0.84
C GLY A 85 7.44 -1.23 2.06
N GLU A 86 6.60 -0.22 1.85
CA GLU A 86 5.96 0.53 2.93
C GLU A 86 5.11 -0.39 3.82
N TYR A 87 4.33 -1.30 3.23
CA TYR A 87 3.51 -2.27 3.96
C TYR A 87 4.36 -3.15 4.87
N PHE A 88 5.49 -3.65 4.35
CA PHE A 88 6.43 -4.44 5.14
C PHE A 88 6.97 -3.64 6.34
N THR A 89 7.38 -2.39 6.11
CA THR A 89 7.88 -1.53 7.20
C THR A 89 6.82 -1.20 8.25
N ALA A 90 5.57 -0.95 7.83
CA ALA A 90 4.44 -0.70 8.71
C ALA A 90 4.10 -1.94 9.55
N ARG A 91 4.17 -3.13 8.95
CA ARG A 91 3.95 -4.41 9.64
C ARG A 91 5.03 -4.65 10.70
N GLU A 92 6.30 -4.40 10.38
CA GLU A 92 7.39 -4.53 11.35
C GLU A 92 7.29 -3.50 12.49
N ALA A 93 6.83 -2.28 12.19
CA ALA A 93 6.58 -1.27 13.21
C ALA A 93 5.45 -1.70 14.16
N LEU A 94 4.38 -2.29 13.63
CA LEU A 94 3.28 -2.83 14.44
C LEU A 94 3.77 -3.98 15.34
N LYS A 95 4.56 -4.92 14.79
CA LYS A 95 5.15 -6.02 15.55
C LYS A 95 5.99 -5.52 16.73
N LYS A 96 6.86 -4.54 16.50
CA LYS A 96 7.66 -3.91 17.57
C LYS A 96 6.79 -3.23 18.64
N ALA A 97 5.66 -2.64 18.24
CA ALA A 97 4.72 -2.03 19.18
C ALA A 97 4.06 -3.09 20.08
N PHE A 98 3.66 -4.24 19.52
CA PHE A 98 3.16 -5.39 20.27
C PHE A 98 4.21 -5.93 21.25
N ASP A 99 5.44 -6.16 20.79
CA ASP A 99 6.52 -6.67 21.64
C ASP A 99 6.81 -5.72 22.82
N SER A 100 6.71 -4.40 22.59
CA SER A 100 6.91 -3.37 23.62
C SER A 100 5.77 -3.36 24.64
N GLU A 101 4.53 -3.56 24.20
CA GLU A 101 3.36 -3.67 25.07
C GLU A 101 3.45 -4.92 25.96
N GLU A 102 3.85 -6.05 25.38
CA GLU A 102 3.96 -7.31 26.09
C GLU A 102 5.08 -7.28 27.15
N ARG A 103 6.22 -6.65 26.85
CA ARG A 103 7.29 -6.42 27.85
C ARG A 103 6.81 -5.57 29.02
N LEU A 104 6.11 -4.46 28.76
CA LEU A 104 5.56 -3.60 29.81
C LEU A 104 4.50 -4.32 30.67
N ARG A 105 3.76 -5.26 30.08
CA ARG A 105 2.84 -6.12 30.83
C ARG A 105 3.60 -7.06 31.78
N ARG A 106 4.62 -7.76 31.28
CA ARG A 106 5.45 -8.69 32.07
C ARG A 106 6.23 -7.98 33.19
N GLU A 107 6.77 -6.79 32.93
CA GLU A 107 7.49 -6.00 33.94
C GLU A 107 6.57 -5.42 35.01
N GLY A 108 5.32 -5.12 34.68
CA GLY A 108 4.30 -4.66 35.63
C GLY A 108 3.64 -5.79 36.45
N GLU A 109 3.91 -7.06 36.13
CA GLU A 109 3.45 -8.25 36.86
C GLU A 109 4.52 -8.84 37.80
N ARG A 110 5.74 -8.27 37.83
CA ARG A 110 6.73 -8.63 38.86
C ARG A 110 6.34 -8.03 40.22
N PRO A 111 6.23 -8.85 41.28
CA PRO A 111 5.87 -8.40 42.62
C PRO A 111 6.92 -7.47 43.24
#